data_AF-A0A166HQ18-F1
#
_entry.id   AF-A0A166HQ18-F1
#
_cell.length_a   1.000
_cell.length_b   1.000
_cell.length_c   1.000
_cell.angle_alpha   90.00
_cell.angle_beta   90.00
_cell.angle_gamma   90.00
#
_symmetry.space_group_name_H-M   'P 1'
#
loop_
_entity.id
_entity.type
_entity.pdbx_description
1 polymer ?
#
loop_
_entity_poly.entity_id
_entity_poly.type
_entity_poly.pdbx_seq_one_letter_code
_entity_poly.pdbx_strand_id
1 'polypeptide(L)'
;KNPTSKTREQEFKRQRGAIACAECRRLKLKCDKTVPCTSCKRRGTASICPNGSLVTGQGTRFVLADTDRLHAKIVGMSDRIRQLEDALADSHVGTDEPHPLLTRDLLDVKSMIDLHSAVDCPPPDETQPDADEDASDALDIFGTLAVREGGGSTFYGRSAGQE
;
A
#
# COMPACT_ATOMS: atom_id res chain seq x y z
N LYS A 1 28.39 21.19 -20.16
CA LYS A 1 27.99 19.81 -20.60
C LYS A 1 26.53 19.59 -20.20
N ASN A 2 25.65 19.39 -21.17
CA ASN A 2 24.19 19.34 -20.99
C ASN A 2 23.79 18.14 -20.09
N PRO A 3 23.04 18.32 -18.97
CA PRO A 3 22.74 17.23 -18.02
C PRO A 3 21.96 16.06 -18.64
N THR A 4 21.14 16.32 -19.64
CA THR A 4 20.32 15.33 -20.35
C THR A 4 21.15 14.29 -21.12
N SER A 5 22.31 14.68 -21.66
CA SER A 5 23.17 13.75 -22.41
C SER A 5 23.80 12.71 -21.51
N LYS A 6 24.15 13.08 -20.27
CA LYS A 6 24.73 12.17 -19.27
C LYS A 6 23.75 11.07 -18.87
N THR A 7 22.48 11.39 -18.70
CA THR A 7 21.45 10.41 -18.32
C THR A 7 21.25 9.37 -19.42
N ARG A 8 21.16 9.82 -20.69
CA ARG A 8 21.03 8.92 -21.85
C ARG A 8 22.24 8.01 -22.00
N GLU A 9 23.44 8.53 -21.76
CA GLU A 9 24.66 7.73 -21.80
C GLU A 9 24.68 6.67 -20.67
N GLN A 10 24.23 7.02 -19.47
CA GLN A 10 24.11 6.06 -18.37
C GLN A 10 23.08 4.97 -18.66
N GLU A 11 21.93 5.34 -19.21
CA GLU A 11 20.90 4.38 -19.61
C GLU A 11 21.43 3.39 -20.65
N PHE A 12 22.12 3.88 -21.67
CA PHE A 12 22.74 3.03 -22.68
C PHE A 12 23.79 2.08 -22.10
N LYS A 13 24.60 2.56 -21.14
CA LYS A 13 25.55 1.72 -20.40
C LYS A 13 24.84 0.64 -19.57
N ARG A 14 23.66 0.91 -19.01
CA ARG A 14 22.85 -0.09 -18.30
C ARG A 14 22.23 -1.10 -19.25
N GLN A 15 21.67 -0.66 -20.38
CA GLN A 15 21.10 -1.53 -21.42
C GLN A 15 22.11 -2.56 -21.91
N ARG A 16 23.38 -2.16 -22.03
CA ARG A 16 24.49 -3.05 -22.43
C ARG A 16 25.09 -3.88 -21.29
N GLY A 17 24.66 -3.71 -20.04
CA GLY A 17 25.30 -4.39 -18.90
C GLY A 17 26.71 -3.89 -18.57
N ALA A 18 27.11 -2.70 -19.03
CA ALA A 18 28.43 -2.15 -18.72
C ALA A 18 28.52 -1.65 -17.25
N ILE A 19 27.38 -1.27 -16.67
CA ILE A 19 27.26 -0.82 -15.29
C ILE A 19 26.14 -1.57 -14.55
N ALA A 20 26.12 -1.46 -13.22
CA ALA A 20 25.06 -2.08 -12.42
C ALA A 20 23.67 -1.56 -12.83
N CYS A 21 22.68 -2.46 -12.86
CA CYS A 21 21.30 -2.09 -13.15
C CYS A 21 20.78 -1.07 -12.13
N ALA A 22 19.76 -0.31 -12.52
CA ALA A 22 19.17 0.73 -11.67
C ALA A 22 18.67 0.15 -10.34
N GLU A 23 17.98 -0.99 -10.36
CA GLU A 23 17.42 -1.60 -9.16
C GLU A 23 18.49 -2.10 -8.16
N CYS A 24 19.54 -2.78 -8.63
CA CYS A 24 20.64 -3.19 -7.75
C CYS A 24 21.43 -1.98 -7.22
N ARG A 25 21.60 -0.92 -8.02
CA ARG A 25 22.23 0.32 -7.57
C ARG A 25 21.40 1.00 -6.48
N ARG A 26 20.07 1.04 -6.63
CA ARG A 26 19.14 1.59 -5.63
C ARG A 26 19.21 0.81 -4.31
N LEU A 27 19.15 -0.52 -4.40
CA LEU A 27 19.21 -1.42 -3.23
C LEU A 27 20.62 -1.63 -2.67
N LYS A 28 21.65 -1.02 -3.28
CA LYS A 28 23.06 -1.21 -2.92
C LYS A 28 23.50 -2.70 -2.92
N LEU A 29 22.97 -3.49 -3.85
CA LEU A 29 23.29 -4.92 -4.02
C LEU A 29 24.37 -5.16 -5.07
N LYS A 30 25.04 -6.31 -4.98
CA LYS A 30 25.96 -6.78 -6.03
C LYS A 30 25.17 -7.12 -7.30
N CYS A 31 25.57 -6.52 -8.43
CA CYS A 31 25.00 -6.77 -9.76
C CYS A 31 26.00 -7.50 -10.63
N ASP A 32 25.61 -8.65 -11.19
CA ASP A 32 26.40 -9.42 -12.17
C ASP A 32 26.38 -8.82 -13.58
N LYS A 33 25.63 -7.73 -13.77
CA LYS A 33 25.52 -6.92 -14.99
C LYS A 33 25.08 -7.67 -16.25
N THR A 34 24.65 -8.92 -16.14
CA THR A 34 23.82 -9.54 -17.19
C THR A 34 22.47 -8.83 -17.25
N VAL A 35 21.80 -8.81 -18.40
CA VAL A 35 20.51 -8.13 -18.57
C VAL A 35 19.47 -9.16 -19.01
N PRO A 36 18.45 -9.47 -18.19
CA PRO A 36 18.28 -9.07 -16.80
C PRO A 36 19.25 -9.78 -15.83
N CYS A 37 19.68 -9.09 -14.78
CA CYS A 37 20.71 -9.60 -13.87
C CYS A 37 20.17 -10.72 -12.95
N THR A 38 21.05 -11.61 -12.49
CA THR A 38 20.67 -12.76 -11.63
C THR A 38 19.98 -12.34 -10.33
N SER A 39 20.39 -11.21 -9.75
CA SER A 39 19.76 -10.65 -8.54
C SER A 39 18.30 -10.24 -8.79
N CYS A 40 18.05 -9.52 -9.90
CA CYS A 40 16.71 -9.12 -10.31
C CYS A 40 15.83 -10.32 -10.70
N LYS A 41 16.39 -11.34 -11.35
CA LYS A 41 15.66 -12.60 -11.63
C LYS A 41 15.17 -13.28 -10.35
N ARG A 42 16.06 -13.49 -9.38
CA ARG A 42 15.70 -14.15 -8.10
C ARG A 42 14.70 -13.34 -7.27
N ARG A 43 14.73 -12.01 -7.39
CA ARG A 43 13.80 -11.10 -6.70
C ARG A 43 12.47 -10.89 -7.43
N GLY A 44 12.30 -11.42 -8.64
CA GLY A 44 11.09 -11.20 -9.44
C GLY A 44 10.99 -9.83 -10.09
N THR A 45 12.07 -9.03 -10.11
CA THR A 45 12.12 -7.69 -10.72
C THR A 45 12.82 -7.68 -12.09
N ALA A 46 12.82 -8.82 -12.78
CA ALA A 46 13.47 -8.96 -14.09
C ALA A 46 12.83 -8.06 -15.16
N SER A 47 11.53 -7.79 -15.08
CA SER A 47 10.77 -6.96 -16.03
C SER A 47 11.22 -5.50 -16.09
N ILE A 48 11.77 -4.97 -15.00
CA ILE A 48 12.25 -3.58 -14.90
C ILE A 48 13.78 -3.45 -15.04
N CYS A 49 14.51 -4.57 -15.02
CA CYS A 49 15.96 -4.56 -15.23
C CYS A 49 16.24 -4.34 -16.73
N PRO A 50 17.14 -3.41 -17.14
CA PRO A 50 18.24 -2.84 -16.35
C PRO A 50 18.08 -1.36 -15.96
N ASN A 51 17.06 -0.67 -16.46
CA ASN A 51 16.91 0.79 -16.30
C ASN A 51 15.88 1.18 -15.24
N GLY A 52 14.87 0.34 -15.02
CA GLY A 52 13.82 0.59 -14.05
C GLY A 52 14.28 0.27 -12.63
N SER A 53 13.64 0.95 -11.70
CA SER A 53 13.75 0.68 -10.27
C SER A 53 12.39 0.89 -9.61
N LEU A 54 12.06 0.08 -8.61
CA LEU A 54 10.80 0.25 -7.89
C LEU A 54 10.82 1.56 -7.10
N VAL A 55 9.75 2.34 -7.23
CA VAL A 55 9.53 3.50 -6.36
C VAL A 55 9.19 2.95 -4.99
N THR A 56 9.98 3.31 -3.99
CA THR A 56 9.62 3.02 -2.59
C THR A 56 8.52 4.01 -2.21
N GLY A 57 7.29 3.52 -2.01
CA GLY A 57 6.36 4.23 -1.14
C GLY A 57 6.99 4.36 0.26
N GLN A 58 6.53 5.31 1.08
CA GLN A 58 6.96 5.36 2.48
C GLN A 58 6.66 3.99 3.14
N GLY A 59 7.71 3.29 3.62
CA GLY A 59 7.61 1.97 4.25
C GLY A 59 8.21 0.81 3.46
N THR A 60 7.94 -0.42 3.91
CA THR A 60 8.44 -1.70 3.34
C THR A 60 7.68 -2.16 2.09
N ARG A 61 6.69 -1.39 1.62
CA ARG A 61 5.84 -1.74 0.48
C ARG A 61 6.55 -1.41 -0.84
N PHE A 62 7.00 -2.45 -1.53
CA PHE A 62 7.47 -2.33 -2.91
C PHE A 62 6.25 -2.24 -3.84
N VAL A 63 5.91 -1.04 -4.30
CA VAL A 63 4.85 -0.84 -5.29
C VAL A 63 5.48 -0.94 -6.67
N LEU A 64 5.11 -1.98 -7.42
CA LEU A 64 5.29 -1.98 -8.86
C LEU A 64 4.45 -0.82 -9.41
N ALA A 65 5.10 0.22 -9.93
CA ALA A 65 4.44 1.19 -10.78
C ALA A 65 3.70 0.41 -11.90
N ASP A 66 2.49 0.84 -12.24
CA ASP A 66 1.54 0.21 -13.19
C ASP A 66 0.42 -0.67 -12.59
N THR A 67 0.06 -0.51 -11.30
CA THR A 67 -1.20 -1.09 -10.78
C THR A 67 -2.43 -0.24 -11.11
N ASP A 68 -2.28 0.98 -11.64
CA ASP A 68 -3.39 1.91 -11.92
C ASP A 68 -4.45 1.30 -12.85
N ARG A 69 -4.01 0.58 -13.90
CA ARG A 69 -4.92 -0.12 -14.81
C ARG A 69 -5.68 -1.24 -14.10
N LEU A 70 -5.03 -1.93 -13.16
CA LEU A 70 -5.65 -2.98 -12.36
C LEU A 70 -6.64 -2.38 -11.36
N HIS A 71 -6.26 -1.31 -10.65
CA HIS A 71 -7.15 -0.57 -9.74
C HIS A 71 -8.37 -0.03 -10.47
N ALA A 72 -8.20 0.61 -11.64
CA ALA A 72 -9.30 1.08 -12.46
C ALA A 72 -10.24 -0.06 -12.90
N LYS A 73 -9.67 -1.24 -13.22
CA LYS A 73 -10.47 -2.41 -13.57
C LYS A 73 -11.21 -2.99 -12.36
N ILE A 74 -10.58 -3.01 -11.19
CA ILE A 74 -11.20 -3.44 -9.93
C ILE A 74 -12.37 -2.51 -9.59
N VAL A 75 -12.19 -1.19 -9.64
CA VAL A 75 -13.26 -0.20 -9.42
C VAL A 75 -14.43 -0.45 -10.38
N GLY A 76 -14.15 -0.55 -11.69
CA GLY A 76 -15.21 -0.81 -12.68
C GLY A 76 -15.93 -2.15 -12.48
N MET A 77 -15.22 -3.20 -12.06
CA MET A 77 -15.83 -4.48 -11.71
C MET A 77 -16.66 -4.38 -10.43
N SER A 78 -16.17 -3.64 -9.44
CA SER A 78 -16.89 -3.38 -8.20
C SER A 78 -18.21 -2.66 -8.48
N ASP A 79 -18.20 -1.56 -9.22
CA ASP A 79 -19.43 -0.81 -9.54
C ASP A 79 -20.44 -1.67 -10.29
N ARG A 80 -19.97 -2.49 -11.25
CA ARG A 80 -20.86 -3.40 -11.95
C ARG A 80 -21.49 -4.43 -11.04
N ILE A 81 -20.75 -4.95 -10.05
CA ILE A 81 -21.29 -5.88 -9.07
C ILE A 81 -22.34 -5.18 -8.19
N ARG A 82 -22.13 -3.91 -7.79
CA ARG A 82 -23.15 -3.15 -7.00
C ARG A 82 -24.47 -3.03 -7.79
N GLN A 83 -24.37 -2.65 -9.06
CA GLN A 83 -25.54 -2.57 -9.94
C GLN A 83 -26.29 -3.90 -10.07
N LEU A 84 -25.57 -5.03 -10.08
CA LEU A 84 -26.17 -6.36 -10.15
C LEU A 84 -26.82 -6.75 -8.82
N GLU A 85 -26.19 -6.44 -7.69
CA GLU A 85 -26.73 -6.65 -6.35
C GLU A 85 -28.02 -5.84 -6.14
N ASP A 86 -28.03 -4.56 -6.55
CA ASP A 86 -29.20 -3.69 -6.47
C ASP A 86 -30.36 -4.21 -7.34
N ALA A 87 -30.08 -4.55 -8.60
CA ALA A 87 -31.11 -5.10 -9.50
C ALA A 87 -31.65 -6.45 -9.01
N LEU A 88 -30.81 -7.25 -8.37
CA LEU A 88 -31.20 -8.51 -7.76
C LEU A 88 -32.10 -8.27 -6.55
N ALA A 89 -31.75 -7.30 -5.69
CA ALA A 89 -32.57 -6.88 -4.56
C ALA A 89 -33.96 -6.44 -5.03
N ASP A 90 -34.03 -5.57 -6.04
CA ASP A 90 -35.29 -5.10 -6.65
C ASP A 90 -36.15 -6.24 -7.20
N SER A 91 -35.52 -7.21 -7.88
CA SER A 91 -36.23 -8.38 -8.44
C SER A 91 -36.75 -9.34 -7.38
N HIS A 92 -36.15 -9.33 -6.19
CA HIS A 92 -36.45 -10.22 -5.06
C HIS A 92 -37.35 -9.53 -4.01
N VAL A 93 -37.87 -8.34 -4.33
CA VAL A 93 -38.87 -7.65 -3.49
C VAL A 93 -40.19 -8.43 -3.56
N GLY A 94 -40.52 -9.16 -2.50
CA GLY A 94 -41.80 -9.86 -2.34
C GLY A 94 -41.71 -11.32 -1.93
N THR A 95 -40.51 -11.88 -1.80
CA THR A 95 -40.28 -13.21 -1.21
C THR A 95 -39.89 -13.10 0.26
N ASP A 96 -40.38 -14.00 1.11
CA ASP A 96 -40.12 -13.97 2.56
C ASP A 96 -38.67 -14.29 2.95
N GLU A 97 -37.86 -14.88 2.06
CA GLU A 97 -36.46 -15.21 2.34
C GLU A 97 -35.48 -14.24 1.66
N PRO A 98 -34.43 -13.79 2.37
CA PRO A 98 -33.36 -13.00 1.77
C PRO A 98 -32.58 -13.82 0.74
N HIS A 99 -32.23 -13.21 -0.40
CA HIS A 99 -31.50 -13.90 -1.46
C HIS A 99 -30.09 -14.33 -0.97
N PRO A 100 -29.63 -15.57 -1.23
CA PRO A 100 -28.33 -16.08 -0.74
C PRO A 100 -27.10 -15.26 -1.14
N LEU A 101 -27.21 -14.50 -2.25
CA LEU A 101 -26.16 -13.60 -2.75
C LEU A 101 -26.24 -12.16 -2.20
N LEU A 102 -27.26 -11.84 -1.39
CA LEU A 102 -27.44 -10.53 -0.75
C LEU A 102 -27.18 -10.59 0.76
N THR A 103 -26.39 -11.56 1.21
CA THR A 103 -25.96 -11.65 2.62
C THR A 103 -24.96 -10.55 2.96
N ARG A 104 -25.01 -10.04 4.20
CA ARG A 104 -24.09 -8.98 4.66
C ARG A 104 -22.63 -9.31 4.41
N ASP A 105 -22.23 -10.55 4.71
CA ASP A 105 -20.84 -11.00 4.56
C ASP A 105 -20.32 -10.84 3.13
N LEU A 106 -21.16 -11.09 2.11
CA LEU A 106 -20.78 -10.96 0.69
C LEU A 106 -20.73 -9.50 0.23
N LEU A 107 -21.63 -8.65 0.75
CA LEU A 107 -21.64 -7.21 0.46
C LEU A 107 -20.43 -6.51 1.11
N ASP A 108 -20.01 -6.98 2.28
CA ASP A 108 -18.88 -6.42 3.04
C ASP A 108 -17.50 -6.74 2.42
N VAL A 109 -17.37 -7.78 1.59
CA VAL A 109 -16.11 -8.09 0.86
C VAL A 109 -15.64 -6.89 0.02
N LYS A 110 -16.59 -6.07 -0.45
CA LYS A 110 -16.30 -4.94 -1.32
C LYS A 110 -15.83 -3.70 -0.55
N SER A 111 -16.24 -3.54 0.71
CA SER A 111 -15.87 -2.40 1.55
C SER A 111 -14.40 -2.49 2.01
N MET A 112 -13.88 -3.71 2.20
CA MET A 112 -12.48 -3.95 2.53
C MET A 112 -11.51 -3.48 1.43
N ILE A 113 -11.94 -3.51 0.16
CA ILE A 113 -11.15 -3.02 -0.98
C ILE A 113 -11.08 -1.49 -0.95
N ASP A 114 -12.19 -0.81 -0.63
CA ASP A 114 -12.23 0.65 -0.49
C ASP A 114 -11.35 1.15 0.68
N LEU A 115 -11.27 0.42 1.80
CA LEU A 115 -10.42 0.81 2.94
C LEU A 115 -8.92 0.74 2.62
N HIS A 116 -8.48 -0.22 1.78
CA HIS A 116 -7.09 -0.29 1.32
C HIS A 116 -6.74 0.77 0.26
N SER A 117 -7.74 1.41 -0.35
CA SER A 117 -7.56 2.59 -1.22
C SER A 117 -7.64 3.91 -0.46
N ALA A 118 -8.37 3.97 0.66
CA ALA A 118 -8.53 5.19 1.48
C ALA A 118 -7.27 5.59 2.27
N VAL A 119 -6.28 4.68 2.41
CA VAL A 119 -4.98 5.00 3.04
C VAL A 119 -4.10 5.96 2.24
N ASP A 120 -4.51 6.35 1.01
CA ASP A 120 -3.86 7.41 0.22
C ASP A 120 -4.46 8.82 0.44
N CYS A 121 -5.43 8.98 1.37
CA CYS A 121 -5.91 10.30 1.77
C CYS A 121 -5.09 10.87 2.95
N PRO A 122 -4.59 12.12 2.88
CA PRO A 122 -4.07 12.79 4.07
C PRO A 122 -5.21 12.91 5.10
N PRO A 123 -4.94 12.72 6.41
CA PRO A 123 -5.97 12.82 7.42
C PRO A 123 -6.63 14.20 7.36
N PRO A 124 -7.97 14.28 7.43
CA PRO A 124 -8.64 15.56 7.59
C PRO A 124 -8.22 16.18 8.93
N ASP A 125 -8.04 17.50 8.91
CA ASP A 125 -7.73 18.35 10.05
C ASP A 125 -8.77 18.15 11.15
N GLU A 126 -8.43 17.38 12.20
CA GLU A 126 -9.34 17.09 13.30
C GLU A 126 -9.43 18.29 14.23
N THR A 127 -10.40 19.15 13.94
CA THR A 127 -11.03 20.00 14.95
C THR A 127 -11.81 19.07 15.89
N GLN A 128 -11.49 19.14 17.19
CA GLN A 128 -12.08 18.34 18.27
C GLN A 128 -13.62 18.29 18.23
N PRO A 129 -14.18 17.19 18.74
CA PRO A 129 -15.13 17.34 19.84
C PRO A 129 -14.83 16.40 21.02
N ASP A 130 -15.03 16.95 22.21
CA ASP A 130 -15.00 16.27 23.51
C ASP A 130 -16.13 15.24 23.65
N ALA A 131 -15.82 14.05 24.20
CA ALA A 131 -16.73 13.21 25.00
C ALA A 131 -16.01 11.93 25.51
N ASP A 132 -15.51 12.01 26.75
CA ASP A 132 -15.69 11.08 27.88
C ASP A 132 -15.49 9.53 27.74
N GLU A 133 -14.44 9.09 28.43
CA GLU A 133 -14.38 8.07 29.50
C GLU A 133 -14.28 6.54 29.24
N ASP A 134 -14.39 5.99 28.02
CA ASP A 134 -14.20 4.51 27.83
C ASP A 134 -12.95 4.10 27.01
N ALA A 135 -12.09 5.04 26.63
CA ALA A 135 -10.90 4.76 25.80
C ALA A 135 -9.61 4.46 26.59
N SER A 136 -9.65 4.45 27.92
CA SER A 136 -8.46 4.24 28.78
C SER A 136 -7.92 2.80 28.69
N ASP A 137 -8.79 1.81 28.62
CA ASP A 137 -8.37 0.39 28.68
C ASP A 137 -7.75 -0.13 27.36
N ALA A 138 -8.10 0.47 26.22
CA ALA A 138 -7.53 0.08 24.92
C ALA A 138 -6.12 0.65 24.68
N LEU A 139 -5.75 1.72 25.39
CA LEU A 139 -4.46 2.41 25.24
C LEU A 139 -3.38 1.85 26.18
N ASP A 140 -3.74 1.11 27.24
CA ASP A 140 -2.80 0.52 28.19
C ASP A 140 -2.12 -0.78 27.69
N ILE A 141 -2.50 -1.30 26.52
CA ILE A 141 -1.85 -2.49 25.94
C ILE A 141 -0.46 -2.16 25.38
N PHE A 142 -0.26 -0.94 24.88
CA PHE A 142 0.97 -0.57 24.14
C PHE A 142 1.96 0.29 24.94
N GLY A 143 1.57 0.78 26.13
CA GLY A 143 2.38 1.71 26.93
C GLY A 143 2.31 3.15 26.42
N THR A 144 2.71 4.11 27.26
CA THR A 144 2.48 5.54 27.01
C THR A 144 3.75 6.24 26.54
N LEU A 145 3.71 6.86 25.36
CA LEU A 145 4.79 7.71 24.85
C LEU A 145 4.49 9.18 25.12
N ALA A 146 5.32 9.85 25.91
CA ALA A 146 5.24 11.30 26.12
C ALA A 146 6.23 12.01 25.20
N VAL A 147 5.75 12.94 24.37
CA VAL A 147 6.59 13.79 23.51
C VAL A 147 6.62 15.21 24.07
N ARG A 148 7.81 15.73 24.33
CA ARG A 148 8.05 17.08 24.82
C ARG A 148 8.25 18.03 23.63
N GLU A 149 7.77 19.25 23.75
CA GLU A 149 7.78 20.28 22.68
C GLU A 149 9.19 20.60 22.11
N GLY A 150 10.26 20.24 22.83
CA GLY A 150 11.65 20.32 22.36
C GLY A 150 12.15 19.12 21.55
N GLY A 151 11.28 18.22 21.09
CA GLY A 151 11.63 17.05 20.27
C GLY A 151 12.20 15.84 21.04
N GLY A 152 12.19 15.90 22.37
CA GLY A 152 12.50 14.74 23.22
C GLY A 152 11.25 13.86 23.40
N SER A 153 11.42 12.54 23.37
CA SER A 153 10.34 11.61 23.72
C SER A 153 10.81 10.63 24.80
N THR A 154 9.89 10.29 25.71
CA THR A 154 10.11 9.31 26.78
C THR A 154 8.99 8.28 26.69
N PHE A 155 9.38 7.02 26.50
CA PHE A 155 8.44 5.90 26.47
C PHE A 155 8.36 5.25 27.85
N TYR A 156 7.14 5.21 28.40
CA TYR A 156 6.81 4.51 29.62
C TYR A 156 6.17 3.17 29.23
N GLY A 157 6.97 2.11 29.23
CA GLY A 157 6.46 0.75 29.00
C GLY A 157 5.53 0.29 30.12
N ARG A 158 4.81 -0.82 29.89
CA ARG A 158 3.99 -1.47 30.92
C ARG A 158 4.83 -1.74 32.17
N SER A 159 4.54 -1.05 33.26
CA SER A 159 5.14 -1.34 34.55
C SER A 159 4.44 -2.59 35.09
N ALA A 160 5.07 -3.76 34.90
CA ALA A 160 4.51 -5.03 35.32
C ALA A 160 4.36 -5.11 36.84
N GLY A 161 3.21 -5.60 37.31
CA GLY A 161 3.02 -6.02 38.69
C GLY A 161 1.57 -6.33 39.04
N GLN A 162 1.05 -7.49 38.61
CA GLN A 162 0.14 -8.30 39.44
C GLN A 162 0.54 -9.77 39.27
N GLU A 163 0.58 -10.46 40.40
CA GLU A 163 0.95 -11.87 40.58
C GLU A 163 -0.04 -12.83 39.90
#